data_AF-A0A7T8H3G4-F1
#
_entry.id   AF-A0A7T8H3G4-F1
#
_cell.length_a   1.000
_cell.length_b   1.000
_cell.length_c   1.000
_cell.angle_alpha   90.00
_cell.angle_beta   90.00
_cell.angle_gamma   90.00
#
_symmetry.space_group_name_H-M   'P 1'
#
loop_
_entity.id
_entity.type
_entity.pdbx_description
1 polymer ?
#
loop_
_entity_poly.entity_id
_entity_poly.type
_entity_poly.pdbx_seq_one_letter_code
_entity_poly.pdbx_strand_id
1 'polypeptide(L)'
;ICAAKKKHLVISKITEGSISTEKTKELPELISSLAMDGAYVLAALGTKYVLYNYTSGDLQDLFEFGSDVLPGISRISKVGHQ
;
A
#
# COMPACT_ATOMS: atom_id res chain seq x y z
N ILE A 1 -15.48 -10.96 23.15
CA ILE A 1 -15.66 -10.57 21.73
C ILE A 1 -14.33 -9.98 21.28
N CYS A 2 -13.49 -10.74 20.58
CA CYS A 2 -12.23 -10.22 20.06
C CYS A 2 -12.54 -9.31 18.87
N ALA A 3 -12.36 -8.00 19.03
CA ALA A 3 -12.42 -7.09 17.90
C ALA A 3 -11.33 -7.49 16.89
N ALA A 4 -11.73 -7.90 15.68
CA ALA A 4 -10.79 -8.19 14.62
C ALA A 4 -9.89 -6.96 14.42
N LYS A 5 -8.55 -7.15 14.47
CA LYS A 5 -7.60 -6.06 14.20
C LYS A 5 -7.89 -5.52 12.79
N LYS A 6 -8.42 -4.31 12.72
CA LYS A 6 -8.61 -3.59 11.46
C LYS A 6 -7.23 -3.26 10.89
N LYS A 7 -7.03 -3.49 9.58
CA LYS A 7 -5.74 -3.24 8.90
C LYS A 7 -5.93 -2.00 8.06
N HIS A 8 -5.19 -0.94 8.38
CA HIS A 8 -5.41 0.36 7.78
C HIS A 8 -4.17 0.76 6.98
N LEU A 9 -4.39 1.24 5.75
CA LEU A 9 -3.44 2.06 5.01
C LEU A 9 -3.69 3.53 5.37
N VAL A 10 -2.66 4.22 5.86
CA VAL A 10 -2.74 5.62 6.27
C VAL A 10 -1.88 6.45 5.32
N ILE A 11 -2.49 7.44 4.68
CA ILE A 11 -1.79 8.43 3.87
C ILE A 11 -1.59 9.65 4.75
N SER A 12 -0.33 10.00 5.00
CA SER A 12 0.05 11.11 5.86
C SER A 12 0.76 12.18 5.05
N LYS A 13 0.38 13.42 5.30
CA LYS A 13 1.09 14.60 4.81
C LYS A 13 2.10 15.03 5.86
N ILE A 14 3.35 15.16 5.43
CA ILE A 14 4.46 15.64 6.25
C ILE A 14 4.71 17.10 5.87
N THR A 15 4.67 17.98 6.85
CA THR A 15 5.02 19.40 6.73
C THR A 15 6.12 19.75 7.72
N GLU A 16 6.69 20.95 7.62
CA GLU A 16 7.72 21.39 8.55
C GLU A 16 7.18 21.39 9.98
N GLY A 17 7.66 20.43 10.79
CA GLY A 17 7.30 20.27 12.20
C GLY A 17 6.03 19.46 12.50
N SER A 18 5.31 18.92 11.52
CA SER A 18 4.11 18.12 11.81
C SER A 18 3.81 17.03 10.78
N ILE A 19 3.14 15.99 11.26
CA ILE A 19 2.58 14.91 10.44
C ILE A 19 1.07 14.92 10.66
N SER A 20 0.32 15.07 9.57
CA SER A 20 -1.15 15.02 9.59
C SER A 20 -1.64 13.85 8.75
N THR A 21 -2.64 13.12 9.23
CA THR A 21 -3.32 12.10 8.44
C THR A 21 -4.21 12.78 7.40
N GLU A 22 -3.97 12.49 6.13
CA GLU A 22 -4.80 12.98 5.03
C GLU A 22 -5.93 11.99 4.72
N LYS A 23 -5.60 10.69 4.64
CA LYS A 23 -6.59 9.63 4.36
C LYS A 23 -6.29 8.36 5.14
N THR A 24 -7.34 7.58 5.36
CA THR A 24 -7.24 6.23 5.93
C THR A 24 -8.13 5.30 5.11
N LYS A 25 -7.58 4.17 4.70
CA LYS A 25 -8.29 3.12 3.95
C LYS A 25 -8.19 1.82 4.73
N GLU A 26 -9.33 1.20 5.04
CA GLU A 26 -9.36 -0.14 5.61
C GLU A 26 -9.05 -1.16 4.49
N LEU A 27 -8.20 -2.12 4.80
CA LEU A 27 -7.80 -3.22 3.93
C LEU A 27 -8.21 -4.56 4.55
N PRO A 28 -8.52 -5.56 3.71
CA PRO A 28 -9.00 -6.87 4.19
C PRO A 28 -7.90 -7.65 4.93
N GLU A 29 -6.65 -7.40 4.59
CA GLU A 29 -5.48 -8.18 5.00
C GLU A 29 -4.34 -7.28 5.50
N LEU A 30 -3.32 -7.90 6.09
CA LEU A 30 -2.11 -7.21 6.52
C LEU A 30 -1.28 -6.79 5.30
N ILE A 31 -0.77 -5.56 5.34
CA ILE A 31 0.19 -5.07 4.33
C ILE A 31 1.57 -5.62 4.69
N SER A 32 2.19 -6.35 3.77
CA SER A 32 3.54 -6.90 3.90
C SER A 32 4.60 -5.98 3.28
N SER A 33 4.26 -5.32 2.18
CA SER A 33 5.11 -4.38 1.48
C SER A 33 4.26 -3.30 0.79
N LEU A 34 4.85 -2.12 0.57
CA LEU A 34 4.19 -1.01 -0.10
C LEU A 34 5.18 -0.22 -0.96
N ALA A 35 4.70 0.33 -2.06
CA ALA A 35 5.37 1.37 -2.81
C ALA A 35 4.36 2.41 -3.27
N MET A 36 4.84 3.64 -3.47
CA MET A 36 4.01 4.76 -3.90
C MET A 36 4.64 5.41 -5.12
N ASP A 37 3.80 5.71 -6.11
CA ASP A 37 4.16 6.47 -7.31
C ASP A 37 3.07 7.50 -7.61
N GLY A 38 3.39 8.78 -7.40
CA GLY A 38 2.41 9.86 -7.47
C GLY A 38 1.20 9.60 -6.56
N ALA A 39 0.00 9.55 -7.17
CA ALA A 39 -1.28 9.34 -6.48
C ALA A 39 -1.60 7.86 -6.17
N TYR A 40 -0.75 6.93 -6.60
CA TYR A 40 -1.01 5.50 -6.55
C TYR A 40 -0.13 4.83 -5.49
N VAL A 41 -0.76 3.99 -4.67
CA VAL A 41 -0.09 3.14 -3.69
C VAL A 41 -0.30 1.69 -4.12
N LEU A 42 0.79 1.02 -4.46
CA LEU A 42 0.82 -0.41 -4.65
C LEU A 42 1.08 -1.06 -3.29
N ALA A 43 0.19 -1.94 -2.86
CA ALA A 43 0.32 -2.67 -1.60
C ALA A 43 0.29 -4.17 -1.86
N ALA A 44 1.24 -4.87 -1.25
CA ALA A 44 1.26 -6.31 -1.15
C ALA A 44 0.49 -6.72 0.11
N LEU A 45 -0.54 -7.54 -0.06
CA LEU A 45 -1.32 -8.12 1.04
C LEU A 45 -0.79 -9.51 1.39
N GLY A 46 -1.60 -10.34 2.06
CA GLY A 46 -1.25 -11.72 2.37
C GLY A 46 -1.44 -12.67 1.19
N THR A 47 -2.40 -12.37 0.32
CA THR A 47 -2.81 -13.26 -0.79
C THR A 47 -2.84 -12.57 -2.16
N LYS A 48 -2.73 -11.24 -2.21
CA LYS A 48 -2.85 -10.48 -3.46
C LYS A 48 -2.13 -9.15 -3.41
N TYR A 49 -1.91 -8.57 -4.59
CA TYR A 49 -1.53 -7.17 -4.73
C TYR A 49 -2.77 -6.30 -4.96
N VAL A 50 -2.77 -5.11 -4.38
CA VAL A 50 -3.83 -4.10 -4.59
C VAL A 50 -3.21 -2.77 -4.97
N LEU A 51 -3.87 -2.06 -5.88
CA LEU A 51 -3.53 -0.69 -6.27
C LEU A 51 -4.58 0.25 -5.68
N TYR A 52 -4.14 1.18 -4.84
CA TYR A 52 -4.98 2.20 -4.24
C TYR A 52 -4.66 3.56 -4.85
N ASN A 53 -5.64 4.18 -5.51
CA ASN A 53 -5.55 5.58 -5.88
C ASN A 53 -6.06 6.41 -4.70
N TYR A 54 -5.16 7.05 -3.96
CA TYR A 54 -5.60 7.81 -2.78
C TYR A 54 -6.27 9.13 -3.15
N THR A 55 -6.17 9.62 -4.39
CA THR A 55 -6.88 10.82 -4.80
C THR A 55 -8.36 10.52 -5.03
N SER A 56 -8.68 9.50 -5.86
CA SER A 56 -10.07 9.10 -6.13
C SER A 56 -10.69 8.23 -5.03
N GLY A 57 -9.88 7.51 -4.27
CA GLY A 57 -10.33 6.55 -3.24
C GLY A 57 -10.56 5.13 -3.75
N ASP A 58 -10.32 4.90 -5.05
CA ASP A 58 -10.48 3.61 -5.70
C ASP A 58 -9.45 2.61 -5.23
N LEU A 59 -9.91 1.38 -4.97
CA LEU A 59 -9.07 0.25 -4.63
C LEU A 59 -9.31 -0.84 -5.67
N GLN A 60 -8.27 -1.18 -6.40
CA GLN A 60 -8.30 -2.19 -7.44
C GLN A 60 -7.46 -3.39 -7.02
N ASP A 61 -8.07 -4.57 -7.07
CA ASP A 61 -7.33 -5.83 -6.96
C ASP A 61 -6.54 -6.07 -8.24
N LEU A 62 -5.28 -6.49 -8.11
CA LEU A 62 -4.42 -6.82 -9.25
C LEU A 62 -4.39 -8.33 -9.48
N PHE A 63 -3.44 -9.03 -8.86
CA PHE A 63 -3.25 -10.47 -9.00
C PHE A 63 -3.04 -11.11 -7.64
N GLU A 64 -3.59 -12.32 -7.52
CA GLU A 64 -3.41 -13.19 -6.37
C GLU A 64 -2.08 -13.94 -6.46
N PHE A 65 -1.56 -14.38 -5.32
CA PHE A 65 -0.39 -15.23 -5.22
C PHE A 65 -0.58 -16.30 -4.14
N GLY A 66 0.12 -17.42 -4.31
CA GLY A 66 0.06 -18.54 -3.37
C GLY A 66 0.76 -18.25 -2.05
N SER A 67 0.46 -19.06 -1.04
CA SER A 67 1.04 -18.98 0.31
C SER A 67 2.56 -19.13 0.37
N ASP A 68 3.16 -19.70 -0.68
CA ASP A 68 4.62 -19.92 -0.77
C ASP A 68 5.38 -18.69 -1.31
N VAL A 69 4.66 -17.64 -1.71
CA VAL A 69 5.25 -16.41 -2.22
C VAL A 69 5.48 -15.45 -1.07
N LEU A 70 6.71 -14.92 -0.96
CA LEU A 70 7.02 -13.77 -0.10
C LEU A 70 6.79 -12.50 -0.91
N PRO A 71 5.67 -11.77 -0.69
CA PRO A 71 5.33 -10.68 -1.56
C PRO A 71 6.21 -9.46 -1.27
N GLY A 72 7.00 -9.08 -2.27
CA GLY A 72 7.88 -7.93 -2.23
C GLY A 72 7.47 -6.90 -3.28
N ILE A 73 7.54 -5.62 -2.92
CA ILE A 73 7.47 -4.52 -3.88
C ILE A 73 8.80 -3.77 -3.82
N SER A 74 9.41 -3.56 -4.98
CA SER A 74 10.66 -2.82 -5.11
C SER A 74 10.53 -1.77 -6.19
N ARG A 75 11.02 -0.57 -5.91
CA ARG A 75 11.06 0.50 -6.91
C ARG A 75 12.20 0.23 -7.89
N ILE A 76 11.88 0.10 -9.17
CA ILE A 76 12.89 0.02 -10.22
C ILE A 76 13.28 1.45 -10.59
N SER A 77 14.46 1.88 -10.15
CA SER A 77 15.08 3.11 -10.66
C SER A 77 15.87 2.76 -11.92
N LYS A 78 15.67 3.51 -13.02
CA LYS A 78 16.48 3.36 -14.23
C LYS A 78 17.93 3.64 -13.85
N VAL A 79 18.80 2.62 -13.90
CA VAL A 79 20.23 2.82 -13.76
C VAL A 79 20.66 3.61 -15.00
N GLY A 80 20.98 4.90 -14.82
CA GLY A 80 21.54 5.67 -15.92
C GLY A 80 22.85 5.02 -16.34
N HIS A 81 22.91 4.44 -17.52
CA HIS A 81 24.19 4.21 -18.19
C HIS A 81 24.74 5.59 -18.53
N GLN A 82 25.66 6.08 -17.69
CA GLN A 82 26.61 7.12 -18.06
C GLN A 82 27.84 6.45 -18.66
#